data_AF-A0A849TBT8-F1
#
_entry.id   AF-A0A849TBT8-F1
#
_cell.length_a   1.000
_cell.length_b   1.000
_cell.length_c   1.000
_cell.angle_alpha   90.00
_cell.angle_beta   90.00
_cell.angle_gamma   90.00
#
_symmetry.space_group_name_H-M   'P 1'
#
loop_
_entity.id
_entity.type
_entity.pdbx_description
1 polymer ?
#
loop_
_entity_poly.entity_id
_entity_poly.type
_entity_poly.pdbx_seq_one_letter_code
_entity_poly.pdbx_strand_id
1 'polypeptide(L)'
;MKLHSIVLAGLFSTLGLTSFNASAADDSKTIAALYENKATLAGQTVSVQGKVVKVVKGIMKRNFIHIQDGTGDAKIETNDLTATTKQLANVDDQVIITGVVVVNRDFGAGYLFPLILEDATIAPAAKP
;
A
#
# COMPACT_ATOMS: atom_id res chain seq x y z
N MET A 1 24.18 48.57 32.54
CA MET A 1 23.79 47.81 31.33
C MET A 1 23.98 46.34 31.60
N LYS A 2 22.94 45.56 31.27
CA LYS A 2 22.86 44.10 31.11
C LYS A 2 22.79 43.22 32.37
N LEU A 3 21.55 42.78 32.56
CA LEU A 3 21.02 41.73 33.40
C LEU A 3 21.16 40.37 32.65
N HIS A 4 21.31 39.30 33.43
CA HIS A 4 21.04 37.88 33.13
C HIS A 4 22.09 37.04 32.39
N SER A 5 22.49 35.93 33.03
CA SER A 5 22.60 34.57 32.44
C SER A 5 22.66 33.57 33.60
N ILE A 6 21.52 32.95 33.96
CA ILE A 6 21.01 31.65 33.50
C ILE A 6 21.36 30.55 34.52
N VAL A 7 20.29 30.10 35.18
CA VAL A 7 20.23 29.05 36.17
C VAL A 7 20.17 27.68 35.48
N LEU A 8 21.03 26.80 35.97
CA LEU A 8 20.97 25.34 36.03
C LEU A 8 19.55 24.72 36.00
N ALA A 9 19.28 23.77 35.09
CA ALA A 9 18.45 22.60 35.39
C ALA A 9 18.44 21.57 34.25
N GLY A 10 18.86 20.35 34.58
CA GLY A 10 18.03 19.17 34.32
C GLY A 10 18.01 18.60 32.91
N LEU A 11 18.93 17.68 32.66
CA LEU A 11 18.87 16.64 31.63
C LEU A 11 17.56 15.83 31.76
N PHE A 12 16.54 16.12 30.96
CA PHE A 12 15.34 15.29 30.82
C PHE A 12 15.49 14.35 29.62
N SER A 13 16.26 13.28 29.81
CA SER A 13 16.27 12.12 28.92
C SER A 13 15.23 11.13 29.40
N THR A 14 14.02 11.17 28.83
CA THR A 14 13.14 10.00 28.79
C THR A 14 12.57 9.85 27.38
N LEU A 15 13.05 8.82 26.68
CA LEU A 15 12.47 8.29 25.46
C LEU A 15 11.07 7.77 25.80
N GLY A 16 10.05 8.55 25.49
CA GLY A 16 8.69 8.04 25.34
C GLY A 16 8.59 7.33 23.99
N LEU A 17 8.90 6.04 23.94
CA LEU A 17 8.37 5.15 22.90
C LEU A 17 6.87 4.98 23.18
N THR A 18 6.06 5.96 22.78
CA THR A 18 4.65 5.70 22.55
C THR A 18 4.56 4.96 21.24
N SER A 19 4.48 3.63 21.34
CA SER A 19 4.09 2.75 20.27
C SER A 19 2.83 3.32 19.61
N PHE A 20 2.98 3.85 18.39
CA PHE A 20 1.84 4.04 17.51
C PHE A 20 1.33 2.65 17.18
N ASN A 21 0.38 2.18 17.97
CA ASN A 21 -0.47 1.06 17.60
C ASN A 21 -1.40 1.61 16.51
N ALA A 22 -0.87 1.71 15.29
CA ALA A 22 -1.66 1.98 14.11
C ALA A 22 -2.56 0.77 13.92
N SER A 23 -3.82 0.89 14.37
CA SER A 23 -4.91 0.07 13.88
C SER A 23 -4.91 0.22 12.36
N ALA A 24 -4.33 -0.76 11.66
CA ALA A 24 -4.08 -0.74 10.22
C ALA A 24 -5.37 -0.89 9.37
N ALA A 25 -6.50 -0.40 9.88
CA ALA A 25 -7.83 -0.62 9.30
C ALA A 25 -8.51 0.64 8.75
N ASP A 26 -8.09 1.86 9.12
CA ASP A 26 -8.93 3.05 8.90
C ASP A 26 -8.60 3.92 7.68
N ASP A 27 -7.51 3.67 6.94
CA ASP A 27 -7.11 4.48 5.77
C ASP A 27 -6.98 3.66 4.46
N SER A 28 -7.77 2.59 4.30
CA SER A 28 -7.80 1.85 3.04
C SER A 28 -8.38 2.71 1.91
N LYS A 29 -7.59 2.97 0.87
CA LYS A 29 -8.05 3.65 -0.35
C LYS A 29 -8.84 2.68 -1.22
N THR A 30 -9.70 3.20 -2.10
CA THR A 30 -10.35 2.40 -3.15
C THR A 30 -9.46 2.31 -4.39
N ILE A 31 -9.63 1.27 -5.20
CA ILE A 31 -8.88 1.08 -6.44
C ILE A 31 -9.14 2.25 -7.40
N ALA A 32 -10.38 2.69 -7.56
CA ALA A 32 -10.71 3.85 -8.37
C ALA A 32 -9.94 5.11 -7.93
N ALA A 33 -9.92 5.39 -6.62
CA ALA A 33 -9.21 6.55 -6.09
C ALA A 33 -7.68 6.44 -6.28
N LEU A 34 -7.13 5.23 -6.23
CA LEU A 34 -5.71 5.01 -6.57
C LEU A 34 -5.43 5.33 -8.03
N TYR A 35 -6.28 4.90 -8.96
CA TYR A 35 -6.13 5.23 -10.39
C TYR A 35 -6.27 6.73 -10.67
N GLU A 36 -7.23 7.41 -10.03
CA GLU A 36 -7.43 8.85 -10.15
C GLU A 36 -6.23 9.65 -9.61
N ASN A 37 -5.63 9.20 -8.51
CA ASN A 37 -4.58 9.93 -7.78
C ASN A 37 -3.17 9.33 -7.96
N LYS A 38 -2.99 8.39 -8.89
CA LYS A 38 -1.74 7.60 -9.04
C LYS A 38 -0.48 8.45 -9.15
N ALA A 39 -0.55 9.59 -9.84
CA ALA A 39 0.59 10.49 -10.00
C ALA A 39 1.03 11.10 -8.67
N THR A 40 0.07 11.52 -7.83
CA THR A 40 0.33 12.10 -6.51
C THR A 40 0.79 11.04 -5.51
N LEU A 41 0.28 9.81 -5.66
CA LEU A 41 0.58 8.71 -4.74
C LEU A 41 1.87 7.95 -5.09
N ALA A 42 2.48 8.21 -6.24
CA ALA A 42 3.70 7.53 -6.66
C ALA A 42 4.80 7.59 -5.60
N GLY A 43 5.38 6.43 -5.27
CA GLY A 43 6.39 6.26 -4.23
C GLY A 43 5.85 6.17 -2.80
N GLN A 44 4.56 6.41 -2.57
CA GLN A 44 3.95 6.30 -1.26
C GLN A 44 3.51 4.86 -0.97
N THR A 45 3.52 4.48 0.31
CA THR A 45 2.91 3.22 0.76
C THR A 45 1.43 3.45 1.01
N VAL A 46 0.57 2.63 0.41
CA VAL A 46 -0.89 2.69 0.56
C VAL A 46 -1.44 1.33 0.96
N SER A 47 -2.59 1.33 1.61
CA SER A 47 -3.39 0.13 1.90
C SER A 47 -4.65 0.13 1.05
N VAL A 48 -5.04 -1.03 0.55
CA VAL A 48 -6.24 -1.25 -0.27
C VAL A 48 -6.87 -2.58 0.12
N GLN A 49 -8.18 -2.58 0.39
CA GLN A 49 -8.94 -3.79 0.65
C GLN A 49 -9.62 -4.25 -0.64
N GLY A 50 -9.51 -5.54 -0.97
CA GLY A 50 -10.13 -6.09 -2.17
C GLY A 50 -10.23 -7.61 -2.14
N LYS A 51 -10.97 -8.16 -3.08
CA LYS A 51 -11.03 -9.59 -3.34
C LYS A 51 -10.00 -9.98 -4.38
N VAL A 52 -9.24 -11.03 -4.13
CA VAL A 52 -8.29 -11.58 -5.11
C VAL A 52 -9.04 -12.24 -6.25
N VAL A 53 -8.82 -11.77 -7.48
CA VAL A 53 -9.46 -12.29 -8.70
C VAL A 53 -8.51 -13.11 -9.57
N LYS A 54 -7.19 -12.93 -9.40
CA LYS A 54 -6.17 -13.66 -10.15
C LYS A 54 -4.86 -13.70 -9.39
N VAL A 55 -4.14 -14.82 -9.48
CA VAL A 55 -2.81 -14.98 -8.91
C VAL A 55 -1.88 -15.62 -9.95
N VAL A 56 -0.79 -14.94 -10.28
CA VAL A 56 0.28 -15.46 -11.13
C VAL A 56 1.54 -15.60 -10.27
N LYS A 57 2.00 -16.84 -10.07
CA LYS A 57 3.08 -17.15 -9.12
C LYS A 57 4.43 -17.32 -9.83
N GLY A 58 5.51 -16.94 -9.16
CA GLY A 58 6.88 -17.29 -9.57
C GLY A 58 7.47 -16.48 -10.73
N ILE A 59 6.86 -15.36 -11.12
CA ILE A 59 7.41 -14.47 -12.15
C ILE A 59 8.44 -13.53 -11.51
N MET A 60 9.68 -13.52 -12.01
CA MET A 60 10.77 -12.68 -11.48
C MET A 60 10.96 -12.81 -9.95
N LYS A 61 10.82 -14.03 -9.41
CA LYS A 61 10.91 -14.33 -7.96
C LYS A 61 9.84 -13.64 -7.09
N ARG A 62 8.71 -13.23 -7.68
CA ARG A 62 7.57 -12.63 -6.99
C ARG A 62 6.25 -13.17 -7.55
N ASN A 63 5.17 -12.92 -6.82
CA ASN A 63 3.81 -13.23 -7.22
C ASN A 63 3.12 -11.94 -7.66
N PHE A 64 2.31 -12.02 -8.69
CA PHE A 64 1.46 -10.94 -9.17
C PHE A 64 0.02 -11.29 -8.83
N ILE A 65 -0.62 -10.43 -8.05
CA ILE A 65 -1.97 -10.64 -7.54
C ILE A 65 -2.83 -9.52 -8.09
N HIS A 66 -3.93 -9.89 -8.72
CA HIS A 66 -4.97 -8.95 -9.13
C HIS A 66 -6.06 -8.93 -8.07
N ILE A 67 -6.42 -7.74 -7.64
CA ILE A 67 -7.52 -7.52 -6.70
C ILE A 67 -8.57 -6.57 -7.28
N GLN A 68 -9.81 -6.75 -6.83
CA GLN A 68 -10.94 -5.89 -7.15
C GLN A 68 -11.72 -5.56 -5.87
N ASP A 69 -12.08 -4.30 -5.69
CA ASP A 69 -12.85 -3.81 -4.54
C ASP A 69 -14.31 -3.44 -4.91
N GLY A 70 -14.68 -3.60 -6.18
CA GLY A 70 -15.99 -3.23 -6.72
C GLY A 70 -16.08 -1.79 -7.22
N THR A 71 -15.00 -1.01 -7.14
CA THR A 71 -14.90 0.35 -7.69
C THR A 71 -14.19 0.35 -9.05
N GLY A 72 -14.26 1.47 -9.78
CA GLY A 72 -13.61 1.66 -11.07
C GLY A 72 -14.45 1.23 -12.28
N ASP A 73 -13.87 1.26 -13.47
CA ASP A 73 -14.53 0.91 -14.72
C ASP A 73 -13.73 -0.15 -15.50
N ALA A 74 -14.38 -1.28 -15.76
CA ALA A 74 -13.82 -2.40 -16.52
C ALA A 74 -13.56 -2.06 -18.00
N LYS A 75 -14.24 -1.07 -18.58
CA LYS A 75 -14.04 -0.67 -19.98
C LYS A 75 -12.69 0.01 -20.22
N ILE A 76 -12.14 0.62 -19.17
CA ILE A 76 -10.85 1.33 -19.19
C ILE A 76 -9.85 0.73 -18.18
N GLU A 77 -10.15 -0.47 -17.68
CA GLU A 77 -9.30 -1.26 -16.78
C GLU A 77 -8.88 -0.55 -15.48
N THR A 78 -9.74 0.32 -14.94
CA THR A 78 -9.50 1.01 -13.65
C THR A 78 -10.18 0.33 -12.46
N ASN A 79 -10.77 -0.85 -12.67
CA ASN A 79 -11.44 -1.65 -11.64
C ASN A 79 -10.56 -2.77 -11.05
N ASP A 80 -9.38 -2.98 -11.62
CA ASP A 80 -8.44 -4.04 -11.23
C ASP A 80 -7.10 -3.43 -10.86
N LEU A 81 -6.54 -3.86 -9.73
CA LEU A 81 -5.24 -3.43 -9.27
C LEU A 81 -4.30 -4.63 -9.16
N THR A 82 -3.16 -4.53 -9.83
CA THR A 82 -2.08 -5.51 -9.68
C THR A 82 -1.18 -5.13 -8.50
N ALA A 83 -0.84 -6.11 -7.68
CA ALA A 83 0.14 -6.00 -6.62
C ALA A 83 1.20 -7.09 -6.77
N THR A 84 2.47 -6.74 -6.56
CA THR A 84 3.56 -7.70 -6.48
C THR A 84 3.94 -7.98 -5.04
N THR A 85 4.17 -9.24 -4.71
CA THR A 85 4.45 -9.69 -3.34
C THR A 85 5.26 -10.98 -3.32
N LYS A 86 5.87 -11.29 -2.18
CA LYS A 86 6.46 -12.61 -1.90
C LYS A 86 5.50 -13.55 -1.17
N GLN A 87 4.38 -13.03 -0.64
CA GLN A 87 3.36 -13.83 0.05
C GLN A 87 2.47 -14.57 -0.94
N LEU A 88 1.81 -15.62 -0.43
CA LEU A 88 0.80 -16.36 -1.18
C LEU A 88 -0.59 -15.78 -0.86
N ALA A 89 -1.44 -15.75 -1.87
CA ALA A 89 -2.88 -15.55 -1.74
C ALA A 89 -3.62 -16.56 -2.62
N ASN A 90 -4.89 -16.77 -2.34
CA ASN A 90 -5.78 -17.57 -3.15
C ASN A 90 -6.82 -16.68 -3.82
N VAL A 91 -7.31 -17.13 -4.97
CA VAL A 91 -8.48 -16.51 -5.60
C VAL A 91 -9.67 -16.59 -4.64
N ASP A 92 -10.51 -15.57 -4.65
CA ASP A 92 -11.66 -15.35 -3.77
C ASP A 92 -11.34 -14.97 -2.32
N ASP A 93 -10.07 -14.87 -1.92
CA ASP A 93 -9.70 -14.32 -0.61
C ASP A 93 -10.05 -12.82 -0.53
N GLN A 94 -10.69 -12.42 0.56
CA GLN A 94 -10.83 -11.01 0.92
C GLN A 94 -9.59 -10.57 1.71
N VAL A 95 -8.84 -9.62 1.16
CA VAL A 95 -7.53 -9.23 1.68
C VAL A 95 -7.38 -7.72 1.81
N ILE A 96 -6.47 -7.31 2.68
CA ILE A 96 -5.91 -5.97 2.74
C ILE A 96 -4.48 -6.08 2.18
N ILE A 97 -4.22 -5.37 1.09
CA ILE A 97 -2.91 -5.28 0.45
C ILE A 97 -2.28 -3.94 0.80
N THR A 98 -1.08 -3.96 1.38
CA THR A 98 -0.30 -2.75 1.68
C THR A 98 0.99 -2.78 0.87
N GLY A 99 1.23 -1.79 0.03
CA GLY A 99 2.42 -1.76 -0.84
C GLY A 99 2.77 -0.38 -1.36
N VAL A 100 3.91 -0.28 -2.04
CA VAL A 100 4.40 0.98 -2.62
C VAL A 100 3.73 1.23 -3.97
N VAL A 101 3.13 2.40 -4.15
CA VAL A 101 2.51 2.79 -5.42
C VAL A 101 3.60 3.08 -6.45
N VAL A 102 3.58 2.35 -7.56
CA VAL A 102 4.46 2.57 -8.70
C VAL A 102 3.59 2.84 -9.93
N VAL A 103 3.95 3.87 -10.70
CA VAL A 103 3.23 4.27 -11.92
C VAL A 103 4.09 4.02 -13.15
N ASN A 104 3.44 3.70 -14.27
CA ASN A 104 4.09 3.41 -15.56
C ASN A 104 5.22 2.36 -15.43
N ARG A 105 4.95 1.31 -14.65
CA ARG A 105 5.93 0.25 -14.41
C ARG A 105 6.03 -0.63 -15.64
N ASP A 106 7.19 -0.63 -16.27
CA ASP A 106 7.52 -1.47 -17.42
C ASP A 106 8.40 -2.66 -16.98
N PHE A 107 7.92 -3.87 -17.23
CA PHE A 107 8.69 -5.12 -17.04
C PHE A 107 9.29 -5.65 -18.35
N GLY A 108 9.14 -4.93 -19.46
CA GLY A 108 9.56 -5.32 -20.80
C GLY A 108 8.53 -6.22 -21.51
N ALA A 109 8.81 -6.56 -22.76
CA ALA A 109 7.98 -7.48 -23.58
C ALA A 109 6.49 -7.11 -23.68
N GLY A 110 6.14 -5.82 -23.51
CA GLY A 110 4.76 -5.33 -23.54
C GLY A 110 4.04 -5.35 -22.19
N TYR A 111 4.70 -5.75 -21.10
CA TYR A 111 4.13 -5.72 -19.75
C TYR A 111 4.30 -4.35 -19.09
N LEU A 112 3.43 -3.42 -19.49
CA LEU A 112 3.33 -2.08 -18.91
C LEU A 112 2.13 -1.97 -17.98
N PHE A 113 2.38 -1.53 -16.75
CA PHE A 113 1.36 -1.30 -15.73
C PHE A 113 1.23 0.20 -15.47
N PRO A 114 0.10 0.84 -15.82
CA PRO A 114 -0.13 2.26 -15.51
C PRO A 114 -0.09 2.54 -14.01
N LEU A 115 -0.49 1.56 -13.21
CA LEU A 115 -0.49 1.55 -11.75
C LEU A 115 -0.23 0.12 -11.26
N ILE A 116 0.67 -0.03 -10.29
CA ILE A 116 0.95 -1.31 -9.62
C ILE A 116 1.39 -1.04 -8.18
N LEU A 117 1.07 -1.95 -7.26
CA LEU A 117 1.69 -1.95 -5.93
C LEU A 117 2.91 -2.87 -5.93
N GLU A 118 4.07 -2.36 -5.52
CA GLU A 118 5.29 -3.16 -5.36
C GLU A 118 5.59 -3.47 -3.89
N ASP A 119 6.31 -4.58 -3.68
CA ASP A 119 6.73 -5.09 -2.37
C ASP A 119 5.59 -5.19 -1.34
N ALA A 120 4.42 -5.61 -1.82
CA ALA A 120 3.21 -5.56 -1.03
C ALA A 120 3.16 -6.67 0.03
N THR A 121 2.57 -6.36 1.17
CA THR A 121 2.16 -7.31 2.19
C THR A 121 0.67 -7.59 2.11
N ILE A 122 0.26 -8.78 2.50
CA ILE A 122 -1.12 -9.24 2.51
C ILE A 122 -1.53 -9.57 3.93
N ALA A 123 -2.63 -8.98 4.37
CA ALA A 123 -3.36 -9.36 5.58
C ALA A 123 -4.76 -9.85 5.21
N PRO A 124 -5.34 -10.81 5.95
CA PRO A 124 -6.74 -11.16 5.79
C PRO A 124 -7.61 -9.94 6.17
N ALA A 125 -8.58 -9.61 5.34
CA ALA A 125 -9.62 -8.67 5.75
C ALA A 125 -10.57 -9.38 6.70
N ALA A 126 -11.00 -8.70 7.77
CA ALA A 126 -12.05 -9.23 8.63
C ALA A 126 -13.29 -9.55 7.77
N LYS A 127 -13.76 -10.80 7.84
CA LYS A 127 -15.01 -11.19 7.19
C LYS A 127 -16.14 -10.39 7.88
N PRO A 128 -17.00 -9.67 7.14
CA PRO A 128 -18.17 -9.04 7.72
C PRO A 128 -19.13 -10.07 8.32
#